data_AF-Q210Q8-F1
#
_entry.id   AF-Q210Q8-F1
#
_cell.length_a   1.000
_cell.length_b   1.000
_cell.length_c   1.000
_cell.angle_alpha   90.00
_cell.angle_beta   90.00
_cell.angle_gamma   90.00
#
_symmetry.space_group_name_H-M   'P 1'
#
loop_
_entity.id
_entity.type
_entity.pdbx_description
1 polymer ?
#
loop_
_entity_poly.entity_id
_entity_poly.type
_entity_poly.pdbx_seq_one_letter_code
_entity_poly.pdbx_strand_id
1 'polypeptide(L)'
;MNTTKAFIFTSRLFGILALCVGIAYWLGYDVPLELHMGLGVLLVIAVWGLAVLAREQATQLALIAALWAAIVPVLGLLQVHLPLGETSWLLRVLHVVAGVGAIGLAEALNKRIKRIAITG
;
A
#
# COMPACT_ATOMS: atom_id res chain seq x y z
N MET A 1 -10.51 19.63 -2.97
CA MET A 1 -10.68 18.16 -3.09
C MET A 1 -11.00 17.61 -1.70
N ASN A 2 -12.04 16.79 -1.54
CA ASN A 2 -12.37 16.17 -0.24
C ASN A 2 -11.20 15.25 0.19
N THR A 3 -10.71 15.34 1.43
CA THR A 3 -9.50 14.66 1.92
C THR A 3 -9.53 13.15 1.67
N THR A 4 -10.68 12.50 1.85
CA THR A 4 -10.86 11.08 1.53
C THR A 4 -10.65 10.79 0.04
N LYS A 5 -11.12 11.67 -0.85
CA LYS A 5 -10.93 11.54 -2.30
C LYS A 5 -9.45 11.68 -2.67
N ALA A 6 -8.72 12.58 -2.01
CA ALA A 6 -7.29 12.75 -2.21
C ALA A 6 -6.53 11.47 -1.86
N PHE A 7 -6.79 10.89 -0.69
CA PHE A 7 -6.09 9.68 -0.27
C PHE A 7 -6.44 8.46 -1.12
N ILE A 8 -7.72 8.22 -1.45
CA ILE A 8 -8.06 7.06 -2.29
C ILE A 8 -7.51 7.20 -3.71
N PHE A 9 -7.51 8.40 -4.28
CA PHE A 9 -6.87 8.66 -5.58
C PHE A 9 -5.36 8.37 -5.49
N THR A 10 -4.71 8.84 -4.43
CA THR A 10 -3.29 8.59 -4.17
C THR A 10 -3.01 7.09 -4.06
N SER A 11 -3.78 6.35 -3.25
CA SER A 11 -3.59 4.89 -3.11
C SER A 11 -3.74 4.15 -4.43
N ARG A 12 -4.70 4.53 -5.28
CA ARG A 12 -4.89 3.90 -6.60
C ARG A 12 -3.74 4.20 -7.54
N LEU A 13 -3.48 5.49 -7.76
CA LEU A 13 -2.51 5.92 -8.76
C LEU A 13 -1.10 5.45 -8.37
N PHE A 14 -0.65 5.79 -7.16
CA PHE A 14 0.70 5.47 -6.71
C PHE A 14 0.86 3.97 -6.43
N GLY A 15 -0.19 3.27 -6.00
CA GLY A 15 -0.13 1.81 -5.84
C GLY A 15 0.02 1.08 -7.17
N ILE A 16 -0.73 1.47 -8.20
CA ILE A 16 -0.59 0.89 -9.54
C ILE A 16 0.78 1.22 -10.14
N LEU A 17 1.22 2.48 -10.06
CA LEU A 17 2.54 2.87 -10.55
C LEU A 17 3.66 2.12 -9.82
N ALA A 18 3.59 2.01 -8.49
CA ALA A 18 4.56 1.26 -7.70
C ALA A 18 4.60 -0.23 -8.12
N LEU A 19 3.44 -0.84 -8.35
CA LEU A 19 3.34 -2.22 -8.83
C LEU A 19 3.98 -2.39 -10.21
N CYS A 20 3.68 -1.50 -11.16
CA CYS A 20 4.28 -1.54 -12.49
C CYS A 20 5.80 -1.39 -12.44
N VAL A 21 6.31 -0.39 -11.71
CA VAL A 21 7.77 -0.16 -11.57
C VAL A 21 8.42 -1.33 -10.84
N GLY A 22 7.79 -1.88 -9.79
CA GLY A 22 8.32 -3.02 -9.04
C GLY A 22 8.39 -4.30 -9.88
N ILE A 23 7.38 -4.56 -10.72
CA ILE A 23 7.40 -5.68 -11.68
C ILE A 23 8.49 -5.46 -12.72
N ALA A 24 8.63 -4.25 -13.27
CA ALA A 24 9.69 -3.94 -14.23
C ALA A 24 11.09 -4.16 -13.62
N TYR A 25 11.31 -3.70 -12.39
CA TYR A 25 12.54 -3.94 -11.65
C TYR A 25 12.80 -5.44 -11.43
N TRP A 26 11.77 -6.20 -11.04
CA TRP A 26 11.89 -7.65 -10.84
C TRP A 26 12.24 -8.37 -12.16
N LEU A 27 11.65 -7.96 -13.28
CA LEU A 27 11.95 -8.54 -14.60
C LEU A 27 13.32 -8.12 -15.16
N GLY A 28 14.08 -7.29 -14.45
CA GLY A 28 15.42 -6.86 -14.85
C GLY A 28 15.46 -5.67 -15.80
N TYR A 29 14.36 -4.92 -15.94
CA TYR A 29 14.39 -3.64 -16.66
C TYR A 29 15.13 -2.58 -15.84
N ASP A 30 15.81 -1.67 -16.54
CA ASP A 30 16.54 -0.55 -15.95
C ASP A 30 15.58 0.55 -15.49
N VAL A 31 14.96 0.34 -14.32
CA VAL A 31 14.11 1.31 -13.65
C VAL A 31 14.69 1.65 -12.27
N PRO A 32 14.67 2.92 -11.85
CA PRO A 32 15.22 3.31 -10.54
C PRO A 32 14.46 2.67 -9.38
N LEU A 33 15.18 2.04 -8.46
CA LEU A 33 14.58 1.44 -7.26
C LEU A 33 13.99 2.53 -6.35
N GLU A 34 14.64 3.69 -6.28
CA GLU A 34 14.22 4.86 -5.51
C GLU A 34 12.85 5.37 -5.97
N LEU A 35 12.56 5.27 -7.27
CA LEU A 35 11.25 5.62 -7.82
C LEU A 35 10.17 4.67 -7.29
N HIS A 36 10.41 3.36 -7.35
CA HIS A 36 9.49 2.36 -6.78
C HIS A 36 9.25 2.62 -5.28
N MET A 37 10.32 2.85 -4.52
CA MET A 37 10.23 3.12 -3.08
C MET A 37 9.44 4.39 -2.79
N GLY A 38 9.68 5.49 -3.53
CA GLY A 38 8.94 6.74 -3.38
C GLY A 38 7.44 6.57 -3.65
N LEU A 39 7.07 5.86 -4.72
CA LEU A 39 5.67 5.56 -5.03
C LEU A 39 5.02 4.68 -3.93
N GLY A 40 5.75 3.69 -3.43
CA GLY A 40 5.31 2.82 -2.34
C GLY A 40 5.08 3.57 -1.03
N VAL A 41 5.96 4.50 -0.67
CA VAL A 41 5.79 5.37 0.52
C VAL A 41 4.53 6.23 0.41
N LEU A 42 4.26 6.80 -0.77
CA LEU A 42 3.04 7.58 -1.01
C LEU A 42 1.77 6.73 -0.87
N LEU A 43 1.80 5.48 -1.35
CA LEU A 43 0.72 4.52 -1.10
C LEU A 43 0.51 4.29 0.40
N VAL A 44 1.56 3.98 1.16
CA VAL A 44 1.47 3.68 2.61
C VAL A 44 0.90 4.86 3.38
N ILE A 45 1.41 6.07 3.14
CA ILE A 45 0.91 7.30 3.78
C ILE A 45 -0.56 7.52 3.46
N ALA A 46 -0.98 7.28 2.22
CA ALA A 46 -2.38 7.44 1.83
C ALA A 46 -3.31 6.42 2.52
N VAL A 47 -2.87 5.16 2.65
CA VAL A 47 -3.62 4.13 3.38
C VAL A 47 -3.73 4.48 4.86
N TRP A 48 -2.66 4.96 5.49
CA TRP A 48 -2.70 5.45 6.86
C TRP A 48 -3.63 6.66 7.03
N GLY A 49 -3.63 7.59 6.08
CA GLY A 49 -4.59 8.70 6.05
C GLY A 49 -6.04 8.20 6.05
N LEU A 50 -6.37 7.22 5.19
CA LEU A 50 -7.70 6.60 5.17
C LEU A 50 -8.02 5.86 6.48
N ALA A 51 -7.05 5.16 7.07
CA ALA A 51 -7.23 4.47 8.34
C ALA A 51 -7.56 5.45 9.47
N VAL A 52 -6.83 6.57 9.55
CA VAL A 52 -7.09 7.64 10.53
C VAL A 52 -8.48 8.24 10.33
N LEU A 53 -8.88 8.49 9.08
CA LEU A 53 -10.22 9.03 8.79
C LEU A 53 -11.35 8.07 9.15
N ALA A 54 -11.14 6.75 9.03
CA ALA A 54 -12.12 5.73 9.35
C ALA A 54 -12.08 5.24 10.81
N ARG A 55 -11.16 5.75 11.65
CA ARG A 55 -10.79 5.12 12.94
C ARG A 55 -11.95 4.98 13.93
N GLU A 56 -12.87 5.94 13.95
CA GLU A 56 -13.99 5.95 14.92
C GLU A 56 -15.17 5.12 14.40
N GLN A 57 -15.25 4.89 13.09
CA GLN A 57 -16.41 4.23 12.50
C GLN A 57 -16.14 2.84 11.92
N ALA A 58 -14.87 2.50 11.73
CA ALA A 58 -14.41 1.19 11.26
C ALA A 58 -13.10 0.80 11.97
N THR A 59 -13.05 0.95 13.29
CA THR A 59 -11.84 0.81 14.12
C THR A 59 -11.03 -0.45 13.81
N GLN A 60 -11.68 -1.62 13.76
CA GLN A 60 -10.99 -2.89 13.45
C GLN A 60 -10.36 -2.87 12.06
N LEU A 61 -11.09 -2.39 11.04
CA LEU A 61 -10.56 -2.31 9.67
C LEU A 61 -9.45 -1.26 9.56
N ALA A 62 -9.58 -0.14 10.26
CA ALA A 62 -8.56 0.90 10.32
C ALA A 62 -7.25 0.36 10.93
N LEU A 63 -7.33 -0.39 12.03
CA LEU A 63 -6.17 -1.03 12.66
C LEU A 63 -5.53 -2.06 11.74
N ILE A 64 -6.32 -2.95 11.12
CA ILE A 64 -5.82 -3.93 10.15
C ILE A 64 -5.12 -3.23 9.00
N ALA A 65 -5.72 -2.19 8.44
CA ALA A 65 -5.14 -1.43 7.33
C ALA A 65 -3.84 -0.72 7.72
N ALA A 66 -3.79 -0.13 8.92
CA ALA A 66 -2.60 0.54 9.42
C ALA A 66 -1.42 -0.43 9.58
N LEU A 67 -1.65 -1.58 10.22
CA LEU A 67 -0.64 -2.61 10.42
C LEU A 67 -0.21 -3.25 9.09
N TRP A 68 -1.16 -3.57 8.22
CA TRP A 68 -0.87 -4.16 6.91
C TRP A 68 -0.06 -3.21 6.01
N ALA A 69 -0.40 -1.92 6.00
CA ALA A 69 0.38 -0.94 5.25
C ALA A 69 1.81 -0.81 5.77
N ALA A 70 2.05 -1.01 7.08
CA ALA A 70 3.40 -1.02 7.65
C ALA A 70 4.21 -2.27 7.23
N ILE A 71 3.56 -3.41 6.97
CA ILE A 71 4.21 -4.63 6.48
C ILE A 71 4.84 -4.41 5.10
N VAL A 72 4.25 -3.56 4.24
CA VAL A 72 4.75 -3.29 2.88
C VAL A 72 6.21 -2.83 2.86
N PRO A 73 6.60 -1.71 3.51
CA PRO A 73 8.00 -1.27 3.55
C PRO A 73 8.90 -2.22 4.33
N VAL A 74 8.39 -2.91 5.35
CA VAL A 74 9.15 -3.94 6.08
C VAL A 74 9.59 -5.04 5.12
N LEU A 75 8.66 -5.67 4.39
CA LEU A 75 9.00 -6.70 3.41
C LEU A 75 9.90 -6.15 2.28
N GLY A 76 9.64 -4.91 1.84
CA GLY A 76 10.44 -4.25 0.80
C GLY A 76 11.89 -4.02 1.21
N LEU A 77 12.15 -3.66 2.47
CA LEU A 77 13.51 -3.53 2.99
C LEU A 77 14.15 -4.91 3.22
N LEU A 78 13.39 -5.88 3.73
CA LEU A 78 13.89 -7.24 3.97
C LEU A 78 14.38 -7.90 2.67
N GLN A 79 13.65 -7.75 1.55
CA GLN A 79 14.09 -8.34 0.27
C GLN A 79 15.34 -7.69 -0.34
N VAL A 80 15.70 -6.46 0.06
CA VAL A 80 16.88 -5.75 -0.42
C VAL A 80 18.10 -6.06 0.44
N HIS A 81 17.92 -6.15 1.77
CA HIS A 81 19.04 -6.21 2.71
C HIS A 81 19.37 -7.62 3.21
N LEU A 82 18.43 -8.57 3.17
CA LEU A 82 18.73 -9.94 3.58
C LEU A 82 19.38 -10.72 2.44
N PRO A 83 20.56 -11.32 2.65
CA PRO A 83 21.22 -12.18 1.68
C PRO A 83 20.55 -13.57 1.71
N LEU A 84 19.30 -13.67 1.24
CA LEU A 84 18.54 -14.92 1.21
C LEU A 84 18.89 -15.83 0.01
N GLY A 85 19.78 -15.38 -0.88
CA GLY A 85 20.13 -16.12 -2.10
C GLY A 85 18.87 -16.56 -2.86
N GLU A 86 18.72 -17.88 -3.02
CA GLU A 86 17.60 -18.50 -3.73
C GLU A 86 16.23 -18.30 -3.07
N THR A 87 16.13 -17.98 -1.77
CA THR A 87 14.83 -17.73 -1.11
C THR A 87 14.32 -16.30 -1.30
N SER A 88 15.09 -15.43 -1.96
CA SER A 88 14.73 -14.03 -2.18
C SER A 88 13.43 -13.83 -2.98
N TRP A 89 13.05 -14.80 -3.83
CA TRP A 89 11.80 -14.73 -4.59
C TRP A 89 10.55 -14.76 -3.69
N LEU A 90 10.60 -15.47 -2.56
CA LEU A 90 9.47 -15.58 -1.64
C LEU A 90 9.15 -14.23 -1.01
N LEU A 91 10.17 -13.48 -0.56
CA LEU A 91 9.97 -12.13 -0.03
C LEU A 91 9.41 -11.17 -1.10
N ARG A 92 9.83 -11.32 -2.37
CA ARG A 92 9.27 -10.54 -3.49
C ARG A 92 7.79 -10.81 -3.69
N VAL A 93 7.38 -12.08 -3.70
CA VAL A 93 5.96 -12.46 -3.81
C VAL A 93 5.17 -11.93 -2.61
N LEU A 94 5.68 -12.11 -1.38
CA LEU A 94 5.02 -11.60 -0.18
C LEU A 94 4.88 -10.07 -0.20
N HIS A 95 5.91 -9.36 -0.66
CA HIS A 95 5.88 -7.91 -0.80
C HIS A 95 4.82 -7.45 -1.83
N VAL A 96 4.73 -8.12 -2.98
CA VAL A 96 3.69 -7.84 -3.99
C VAL A 96 2.30 -8.08 -3.42
N VAL A 97 2.08 -9.21 -2.74
CA VAL A 97 0.80 -9.52 -2.08
C VAL A 97 0.46 -8.46 -1.03
N ALA A 98 1.43 -8.05 -0.22
CA ALA A 98 1.23 -6.99 0.77
C ALA A 98 0.85 -5.66 0.11
N GLY A 99 1.54 -5.26 -0.97
CA GLY A 99 1.25 -4.04 -1.74
C GLY A 99 -0.14 -4.04 -2.37
N VAL A 100 -0.53 -5.13 -3.04
CA VAL A 100 -1.90 -5.28 -3.60
C VAL A 100 -2.94 -5.29 -2.48
N GLY A 101 -2.66 -5.97 -1.37
CA GLY A 101 -3.51 -5.96 -0.18
C GLY A 101 -3.72 -4.55 0.38
N ALA A 102 -2.68 -3.71 0.41
CA ALA A 102 -2.78 -2.32 0.85
C ALA A 102 -3.73 -1.49 -0.05
N ILE A 103 -3.68 -1.69 -1.37
CA ILE A 103 -4.64 -1.07 -2.32
C ILE A 103 -6.07 -1.55 -2.02
N GLY A 104 -6.27 -2.86 -1.82
CA GLY A 104 -7.58 -3.41 -1.48
C GLY A 104 -8.13 -2.87 -0.15
N LEU A 105 -7.28 -2.71 0.86
CA LEU A 105 -7.65 -2.12 2.14
C LEU A 105 -8.01 -0.63 2.03
N ALA A 106 -7.33 0.12 1.16
CA ALA A 106 -7.70 1.50 0.84
C ALA A 106 -9.15 1.58 0.31
N GLU A 107 -9.52 0.70 -0.62
CA GLU A 107 -10.88 0.62 -1.16
C GLU A 107 -11.91 0.25 -0.08
N ALA A 108 -11.58 -0.72 0.77
CA ALA A 108 -12.45 -1.15 1.86
C ALA A 108 -12.72 0.00 2.85
N LEU A 109 -11.68 0.74 3.24
CA LEU A 109 -11.81 1.93 4.10
C LEU A 109 -12.66 3.02 3.45
N ASN A 110 -12.37 3.36 2.19
CA ASN A 110 -13.14 4.36 1.43
C ASN A 110 -14.64 3.99 1.34
N LYS A 111 -14.96 2.71 1.12
CA LYS A 111 -16.35 2.23 1.10
C LYS A 111 -17.03 2.40 2.46
N ARG A 112 -16.32 2.14 3.56
CA ARG A 112 -16.85 2.34 4.93
C ARG A 112 -17.09 3.82 5.22
N ILE A 113 -16.14 4.69 4.91
CA ILE A 113 -16.27 6.15 5.08
C ILE A 113 -17.49 6.68 4.31
N LYS A 114 -17.66 6.28 3.04
CA LYS A 114 -18.79 6.72 2.21
C LYS A 114 -20.14 6.24 2.70
N ARG A 115 -20.24 4.99 3.17
CA ARG A 115 -21.51 4.43 3.65
C ARG A 115 -22.11 5.27 4.78
N ILE A 116 -21.26 5.76 5.66
CA ILE A 116 -21.68 6.51 6.86
C ILE A 116 -22.12 7.92 6.50
N ALA A 117 -21.43 8.57 5.56
CA ALA A 117 -21.85 9.87 5.05
C ALA A 117 -23.24 9.88 4.38
N ILE A 118 -23.80 8.70 4.07
CA ILE A 118 -25.14 8.55 3.48
C ILE A 118 -26.20 8.23 4.55
N THR A 119 -25.82 7.61 5.67
CA THR A 119 -26.75 7.16 6.72
C THR A 119 -26.79 8.05 7.97
N GLY A 120 -25.92 9.06 8.04
CA GLY A 120 -25.84 10.02 9.14
C GLY A 120 -26.46 11.37 8.82
#